data_AF-A0A849AZ49-F1
#
_entry.id   AF-A0A849AZ49-F1
#
_cell.length_a   1.000
_cell.length_b   1.000
_cell.length_c   1.000
_cell.angle_alpha   90.00
_cell.angle_beta   90.00
_cell.angle_gamma   90.00
#
_symmetry.space_group_name_H-M   'P 1'
#
loop_
_entity.id
_entity.type
_entity.pdbx_description
1 polymer ?
#
loop_
_entity_poly.entity_id
_entity_poly.type
_entity_poly.pdbx_seq_one_letter_code
_entity_poly.pdbx_strand_id
1 'polypeptide(L)'
;MSNKQNINEIALSTAENIADELIFKSATTFVEDLAKSVPLASMALALTKAISNYKTAKDQRQLLAFIQETQNTDRSFIEKFFKDKNNTELGFEILGILDQTYLEKQAKMIARSTKLFKDQIISKQQFDQYTYIVTKLNNHLINLLQELYFLKTNNEDQEFEFDISNPNMELVSFGFLKEVSSPLYPGATQIARFKRTDSFYYFYKNIFKD
;
A
#
# COMPACT_ATOMS: atom_id res chain seq x y z
N MET A 1 -25.51 -33.77 36.22
CA MET A 1 -24.27 -33.01 36.51
C MET A 1 -23.79 -32.39 35.20
N SER A 2 -23.94 -31.06 35.07
CA SER A 2 -23.65 -30.26 33.87
C SER A 2 -22.21 -29.75 33.94
N ASN A 3 -21.32 -30.26 33.08
CA ASN A 3 -19.92 -29.83 32.98
C ASN A 3 -19.51 -29.38 31.56
N LYS A 4 -20.44 -29.35 30.60
CA LYS A 4 -20.16 -28.93 29.21
C LYS A 4 -20.55 -27.48 28.90
N GLN A 5 -21.39 -26.83 29.72
CA GLN A 5 -21.80 -25.43 29.48
C GLN A 5 -20.78 -24.41 30.00
N ASN A 6 -20.09 -24.69 31.12
CA ASN A 6 -19.12 -23.76 31.72
C ASN A 6 -17.84 -23.55 30.89
N ILE A 7 -17.37 -24.56 30.14
CA ILE A 7 -16.10 -24.44 29.39
C ILE A 7 -16.27 -23.51 28.18
N ASN A 8 -17.44 -23.52 27.54
CA ASN A 8 -17.73 -22.64 26.41
C ASN A 8 -17.89 -21.19 26.86
N GLU A 9 -18.54 -20.93 28.00
CA GLU A 9 -18.66 -19.56 28.55
C GLU A 9 -17.32 -19.00 29.04
N ILE A 10 -16.46 -19.82 29.65
CA ILE A 10 -15.11 -19.41 30.08
C ILE A 10 -14.21 -19.16 28.86
N ALA A 11 -14.26 -20.01 27.83
CA ALA A 11 -13.47 -19.80 26.61
C ALA A 11 -13.95 -18.58 25.80
N LEU A 12 -15.26 -18.35 25.73
CA LEU A 12 -15.85 -17.18 25.06
C LEU A 12 -15.51 -15.89 25.80
N SER A 13 -15.72 -15.84 27.13
CA SER A 13 -15.37 -14.67 27.95
C SER A 13 -13.87 -14.40 28.00
N THR A 14 -13.02 -15.42 27.95
CA THR A 14 -11.55 -15.23 27.89
C THR A 14 -11.13 -14.70 26.52
N ALA A 15 -11.73 -15.18 25.43
CA ALA A 15 -11.46 -14.67 24.09
C ALA A 15 -11.99 -13.24 23.92
N GLU A 16 -13.16 -12.93 24.46
CA GLU A 16 -13.74 -11.57 24.52
C GLU A 16 -12.85 -10.63 25.34
N ASN A 17 -12.40 -11.05 26.53
CA ASN A 17 -11.49 -10.24 27.36
C ASN A 17 -10.12 -10.01 26.70
N ILE A 18 -9.57 -11.02 26.00
CA ILE A 18 -8.30 -10.87 25.26
C ILE A 18 -8.48 -9.97 24.03
N ALA A 19 -9.60 -10.09 23.32
CA ALA A 19 -9.93 -9.22 22.20
C ALA A 19 -10.13 -7.77 22.67
N ASP A 20 -10.87 -7.56 23.76
CA ASP A 20 -11.11 -6.25 24.36
C ASP A 20 -9.81 -5.64 24.89
N GLU A 21 -8.95 -6.43 25.55
CA GLU A 21 -7.65 -5.97 26.03
C GLU A 21 -6.69 -5.66 24.87
N LEU A 22 -6.71 -6.45 23.79
CA LEU A 22 -5.94 -6.17 22.57
C LEU A 22 -6.44 -4.93 21.84
N ILE A 23 -7.77 -4.73 21.73
CA ILE A 23 -8.39 -3.56 21.11
C ILE A 23 -8.12 -2.31 21.96
N PHE A 24 -8.20 -2.42 23.28
CA PHE A 24 -7.97 -1.30 24.21
C PHE A 24 -6.49 -0.92 24.26
N LYS A 25 -5.58 -1.90 24.34
CA LYS A 25 -4.12 -1.65 24.24
C LYS A 25 -3.72 -1.16 22.87
N SER A 26 -4.33 -1.67 21.79
CA SER A 26 -4.04 -1.20 20.44
C SER A 26 -4.54 0.23 20.24
N ALA A 27 -5.73 0.58 20.74
CA ALA A 27 -6.25 1.94 20.67
C ALA A 27 -5.41 2.93 21.47
N THR A 28 -5.00 2.58 22.70
CA THR A 28 -4.14 3.44 23.53
C THR A 28 -2.74 3.59 22.95
N THR A 29 -2.11 2.49 22.52
CA THR A 29 -0.78 2.52 21.86
C THR A 29 -0.84 3.26 20.52
N PHE A 30 -1.90 3.06 19.72
CA PHE A 30 -2.11 3.78 18.47
C PHE A 30 -2.28 5.27 18.69
N VAL A 31 -3.05 5.68 19.71
CA VAL A 31 -3.21 7.09 20.08
C VAL A 31 -1.89 7.68 20.56
N GLU A 32 -1.10 6.94 21.35
CA GLU A 32 0.25 7.37 21.76
C GLU A 32 1.21 7.51 20.58
N ASP A 33 1.24 6.53 19.66
CA ASP A 33 2.11 6.55 18.48
C ASP A 33 1.66 7.59 17.45
N LEU A 34 0.36 7.85 17.34
CA LEU A 34 -0.18 9.00 16.62
C LEU A 34 0.22 10.32 17.29
N ALA A 35 0.11 10.44 18.61
CA ALA A 35 0.47 11.66 19.32
C ALA A 35 1.99 11.96 19.21
N LYS A 36 2.83 10.93 19.12
CA LYS A 36 4.28 11.07 18.84
C LYS A 36 4.56 11.48 17.40
N SER A 37 3.73 11.05 16.44
CA SER A 37 3.94 11.28 15.00
C SER A 37 3.21 12.52 14.45
N VAL A 38 2.19 13.02 15.14
CA VAL A 38 1.39 14.18 14.77
C VAL A 38 1.43 15.20 15.92
N PRO A 39 2.07 16.37 15.75
CA PRO A 39 2.26 17.35 16.85
C PRO A 39 0.99 18.02 17.39
N LEU A 40 -0.20 17.66 16.90
CA LEU A 40 -1.47 18.33 17.19
C LEU A 40 -2.51 17.31 17.71
N ALA A 41 -2.66 17.26 19.03
CA ALA A 41 -3.58 16.37 19.74
C ALA A 41 -5.05 16.48 19.27
N SER A 42 -5.46 17.64 18.74
CA SER A 42 -6.79 17.89 18.16
C SER A 42 -7.03 17.17 16.82
N MET A 43 -5.97 16.90 16.05
CA MET A 43 -6.04 16.14 14.80
C MET A 43 -6.03 14.63 15.04
N ALA A 44 -5.30 14.16 16.05
CA ALA A 44 -5.38 12.78 16.53
C ALA A 44 -6.80 12.44 17.00
N LEU A 45 -7.49 13.40 17.64
CA LEU A 45 -8.90 13.30 18.02
C LEU A 45 -9.87 13.33 16.82
N ALA A 46 -9.58 14.09 15.76
CA ALA A 46 -10.40 14.13 14.55
C ALA A 46 -10.24 12.86 13.70
N LEU A 47 -9.02 12.34 13.62
CA LEU A 47 -8.73 11.02 13.06
C LEU A 47 -9.50 9.99 13.87
N THR A 48 -9.21 9.79 15.16
CA THR A 48 -9.92 8.80 16.01
C THR A 48 -11.45 8.96 16.03
N LYS A 49 -12.01 10.18 15.97
CA LYS A 49 -13.47 10.38 15.85
C LYS A 49 -14.05 10.01 14.48
N ALA A 50 -13.34 10.27 13.38
CA ALA A 50 -13.74 9.75 12.07
C ALA A 50 -13.61 8.20 11.99
N ILE A 51 -12.89 7.62 12.95
CA ILE A 51 -12.30 6.27 12.94
C ILE A 51 -12.85 5.41 14.10
N SER A 52 -13.92 5.82 14.78
CA SER A 52 -14.57 4.98 15.81
C SER A 52 -15.08 3.63 15.27
N ASN A 53 -15.00 3.42 13.95
CA ASN A 53 -15.39 2.22 13.22
C ASN A 53 -14.21 1.40 12.64
N TYR A 54 -12.95 1.71 12.95
CA TYR A 54 -11.84 0.81 12.61
C TYR A 54 -11.86 -0.38 13.56
N LYS A 55 -12.60 -1.41 13.13
CA LYS A 55 -12.99 -2.57 13.94
C LYS A 55 -11.81 -3.43 14.40
N THR A 56 -10.61 -3.29 13.81
CA THR A 56 -9.49 -4.20 14.07
C THR A 56 -8.12 -3.51 14.21
N ALA A 57 -7.22 -4.13 14.98
CA ALA A 57 -5.83 -3.67 15.16
C ALA A 57 -5.02 -3.58 13.85
N LYS A 58 -5.36 -4.40 12.84
CA LYS A 58 -4.76 -4.34 11.51
C LYS A 58 -5.03 -2.98 10.88
N ASP A 59 -6.26 -2.53 10.92
CA ASP A 59 -6.66 -1.32 10.22
C ASP A 59 -6.09 -0.05 10.88
N GLN A 60 -5.98 -0.06 12.22
CA GLN A 60 -5.23 0.96 12.97
C GLN A 60 -3.76 1.03 12.52
N ARG A 61 -3.08 -0.10 12.32
CA ARG A 61 -1.69 -0.12 11.81
C ARG A 61 -1.58 0.45 10.40
N GLN A 62 -2.52 0.14 9.51
CA GLN A 62 -2.50 0.68 8.14
C GLN A 62 -2.64 2.20 8.14
N LEU A 63 -3.60 2.72 8.92
CA LEU A 63 -3.79 4.14 9.08
C LEU A 63 -2.56 4.83 9.71
N LEU A 64 -1.96 4.24 10.73
CA LEU A 64 -0.74 4.77 11.35
C LEU A 64 0.40 4.84 10.32
N ALA A 65 0.63 3.77 9.57
CA ALA A 65 1.66 3.71 8.54
C ALA A 65 1.44 4.77 7.46
N PHE A 66 0.20 4.99 7.03
CA PHE A 66 -0.16 6.06 6.10
C PHE A 66 0.20 7.45 6.67
N ILE A 67 -0.21 7.73 7.90
CA ILE A 67 0.03 9.04 8.54
C ILE A 67 1.52 9.29 8.74
N GLN A 68 2.26 8.30 9.22
CA GLN A 68 3.71 8.41 9.42
C GLN A 68 4.43 8.68 8.10
N GLU A 69 4.07 7.98 7.02
CA GLU A 69 4.69 8.16 5.71
C GLU A 69 4.45 9.56 5.14
N THR A 70 3.21 10.05 5.22
CA THR A 70 2.90 11.42 4.77
C THR A 70 3.65 12.47 5.59
N GLN A 71 3.74 12.30 6.92
CA GLN A 71 4.47 13.22 7.82
C GLN A 71 5.97 13.24 7.58
N ASN A 72 6.57 12.08 7.29
CA ASN A 72 7.99 11.98 6.93
C ASN A 72 8.29 12.75 5.64
N THR A 73 7.34 12.79 4.71
CA THR A 73 7.53 13.40 3.39
C THR A 73 7.06 14.87 3.34
N ASP A 74 6.09 15.27 4.17
CA ASP A 74 5.64 16.64 4.41
C ASP A 74 4.91 16.71 5.77
N ARG A 75 5.56 17.31 6.77
CA ARG A 75 5.04 17.45 8.14
C ARG A 75 3.70 18.19 8.22
N SER A 76 3.41 19.05 7.24
CA SER A 76 2.17 19.82 7.19
C SER A 76 1.05 19.15 6.40
N PHE A 77 1.32 18.01 5.76
CA PHE A 77 0.39 17.36 4.83
C PHE A 77 -0.93 17.01 5.50
N ILE A 78 -0.88 16.23 6.58
CA ILE A 78 -2.08 15.78 7.30
C ILE A 78 -2.88 16.98 7.81
N GLU A 79 -2.21 18.03 8.28
CA GLU A 79 -2.88 19.25 8.76
C GLU A 79 -3.64 19.95 7.64
N LYS A 80 -3.00 20.15 6.49
CA LYS A 80 -3.63 20.77 5.31
C LYS A 80 -4.76 19.90 4.77
N PHE A 81 -4.52 18.59 4.69
CA PHE A 81 -5.46 17.60 4.14
C PHE A 81 -6.78 17.62 4.91
N PHE A 82 -6.73 17.55 6.24
CA PHE A 82 -7.94 17.50 7.09
C PHE A 82 -8.58 18.86 7.37
N LYS A 83 -7.84 19.98 7.26
CA LYS A 83 -8.43 21.33 7.41
C LYS A 83 -9.32 21.72 6.23
N ASP A 84 -9.01 21.22 5.05
CA ASP A 84 -9.76 21.51 3.84
C ASP A 84 -11.00 20.61 3.73
N LYS A 85 -12.17 21.22 3.94
CA LYS A 85 -13.48 20.54 3.91
C LYS A 85 -13.76 19.85 2.57
N ASN A 86 -13.15 20.30 1.48
CA ASN A 86 -13.32 19.69 0.17
C ASN A 86 -12.58 18.33 0.05
N ASN A 87 -11.68 18.01 0.98
CA ASN A 87 -10.99 16.71 1.00
C ASN A 87 -11.77 15.62 1.75
N THR A 88 -12.98 15.89 2.21
CA THR A 88 -13.76 14.91 2.98
C THR A 88 -14.04 13.64 2.16
N GLU A 89 -14.46 13.79 0.90
CA GLU A 89 -14.73 12.66 0.00
C GLU A 89 -13.47 11.86 -0.33
N LEU A 90 -12.38 12.55 -0.67
CA LEU A 90 -11.07 11.94 -0.89
C LEU A 90 -10.55 11.24 0.37
N GLY A 91 -10.82 11.79 1.55
CA GLY A 91 -10.51 11.19 2.83
C GLY A 91 -11.23 9.84 2.98
N PHE A 92 -12.54 9.78 2.74
CA PHE A 92 -13.28 8.53 2.79
C PHE A 92 -12.81 7.52 1.74
N GLU A 93 -12.47 7.98 0.54
CA GLU A 93 -11.89 7.12 -0.49
C GLU A 93 -10.58 6.49 -0.03
N ILE A 94 -9.65 7.28 0.53
CA ILE A 94 -8.39 6.78 1.07
C ILE A 94 -8.62 5.78 2.20
N LEU A 95 -9.55 6.04 3.11
CA LEU A 95 -9.87 5.10 4.18
C LEU A 95 -10.39 3.78 3.60
N GLY A 96 -11.31 3.83 2.62
CA GLY A 96 -11.80 2.63 1.94
C GLY A 96 -10.74 1.87 1.15
N ILE A 97 -9.71 2.55 0.65
CA ILE A 97 -8.53 1.91 0.04
C ILE A 97 -7.67 1.25 1.12
N LEU A 98 -7.40 1.93 2.23
CA LEU A 98 -6.62 1.41 3.35
C LEU A 98 -7.26 0.15 3.96
N ASP A 99 -8.59 0.07 4.00
CA ASP A 99 -9.33 -1.11 4.46
C ASP A 99 -8.97 -2.38 3.66
N GLN A 100 -8.64 -2.22 2.37
CA GLN A 100 -8.24 -3.30 1.46
C GLN A 100 -6.76 -3.71 1.60
N THR A 101 -5.96 -2.91 2.31
CA THR A 101 -4.54 -3.20 2.53
C THR A 101 -4.35 -4.09 3.75
N TYR A 102 -3.29 -4.90 3.77
CA TYR A 102 -2.95 -5.74 4.91
C TYR A 102 -1.46 -5.69 5.28
N LEU A 103 -0.61 -5.15 4.39
CA LEU A 103 0.81 -4.92 4.63
C LEU A 103 1.05 -3.44 4.87
N GLU A 104 1.81 -3.08 5.91
CA GLU A 104 2.18 -1.67 6.17
C GLU A 104 2.83 -0.99 4.97
N LYS A 105 3.60 -1.74 4.18
CA LYS A 105 4.20 -1.23 2.94
C LYS A 105 3.13 -0.74 1.95
N GLN A 106 1.97 -1.41 1.87
CA GLN A 106 0.86 -0.93 1.04
C GLN A 106 0.34 0.41 1.54
N ALA A 107 0.07 0.57 2.84
CA ALA A 107 -0.37 1.85 3.38
C ALA A 107 0.62 3.00 3.12
N LYS A 108 1.93 2.74 3.21
CA LYS A 108 2.97 3.70 2.83
C LYS A 108 2.93 4.05 1.34
N MET A 109 2.74 3.07 0.47
CA MET A 109 2.57 3.29 -0.98
C MET A 109 1.30 4.11 -1.29
N ILE A 110 0.20 3.88 -0.57
CA ILE A 110 -1.01 4.70 -0.67
C ILE A 110 -0.72 6.14 -0.24
N ALA A 111 -0.03 6.35 0.87
CA ALA A 111 0.37 7.68 1.34
C ALA A 111 1.17 8.47 0.31
N ARG A 112 2.19 7.84 -0.29
CA ARG A 112 3.00 8.46 -1.35
C ARG A 112 2.15 8.82 -2.58
N SER A 113 1.26 7.90 -3.00
CA SER A 113 0.35 8.14 -4.12
C SER A 113 -0.62 9.30 -3.86
N THR A 114 -1.20 9.36 -2.65
CA THR A 114 -2.07 10.47 -2.24
C THR A 114 -1.34 11.80 -2.26
N LYS A 115 -0.09 11.83 -1.77
CA LYS A 115 0.73 13.04 -1.80
C LYS A 115 0.94 13.51 -3.24
N LEU A 116 1.40 12.62 -4.13
CA LEU A 116 1.60 12.96 -5.55
C LEU A 116 0.32 13.51 -6.19
N PHE A 117 -0.83 12.95 -5.85
CA PHE A 117 -2.12 13.42 -6.36
C PHE A 117 -2.49 14.82 -5.81
N LYS A 118 -2.34 15.04 -4.50
CA LYS A 118 -2.62 16.33 -3.86
C LYS A 118 -1.67 17.43 -4.32
N ASP A 119 -0.43 17.08 -4.63
CA ASP A 119 0.58 17.97 -5.21
C ASP A 119 0.36 18.20 -6.71
N GLN A 120 -0.69 17.62 -7.31
CA GLN A 120 -1.03 17.71 -8.73
C GLN A 120 0.07 17.18 -9.67
N ILE A 121 0.95 16.31 -9.16
CA ILE A 121 2.01 15.65 -9.93
C ILE A 121 1.43 14.53 -10.79
N ILE A 122 0.38 13.86 -10.29
CA ILE A 122 -0.33 12.81 -11.01
C ILE A 122 -1.82 13.13 -11.13
N SER A 123 -2.46 12.63 -12.18
CA SER A 123 -3.90 12.77 -12.38
C SER A 123 -4.70 11.85 -11.44
N LYS A 124 -6.01 12.10 -11.34
CA LYS A 124 -6.94 11.20 -10.61
C LYS A 124 -6.90 9.77 -11.18
N GLN A 125 -6.88 9.63 -12.51
CA GLN A 125 -6.77 8.32 -13.15
C GLN A 125 -5.48 7.57 -12.76
N GLN A 126 -4.35 8.27 -12.69
CA GLN A 126 -3.09 7.68 -12.26
C GLN A 126 -3.13 7.31 -10.77
N PHE A 127 -3.71 8.15 -9.93
CA PHE A 127 -3.93 7.84 -8.52
C PHE A 127 -4.78 6.57 -8.36
N ASP A 128 -5.88 6.45 -9.09
CA ASP A 128 -6.77 5.28 -9.05
C ASP A 128 -6.04 4.03 -9.54
N GLN A 129 -5.28 4.14 -10.62
CA GLN A 129 -4.46 3.05 -11.15
C GLN A 129 -3.42 2.60 -10.11
N TYR A 130 -2.69 3.52 -9.51
CA TYR A 130 -1.62 3.19 -8.56
C TYR A 130 -2.18 2.60 -7.27
N THR A 131 -3.26 3.16 -6.73
CA THR A 131 -3.90 2.61 -5.53
C THR A 131 -4.50 1.23 -5.78
N TYR A 132 -5.09 0.99 -6.97
CA TYR A 132 -5.51 -0.34 -7.40
C TYR A 132 -4.34 -1.34 -7.44
N ILE A 133 -3.21 -0.98 -8.07
CA ILE A 133 -2.03 -1.85 -8.12
C ILE A 133 -1.56 -2.17 -6.70
N VAL A 134 -1.43 -1.14 -5.85
CA VAL A 134 -0.96 -1.27 -4.47
C VAL A 134 -1.82 -2.24 -3.65
N THR A 135 -3.15 -2.19 -3.76
CA THR A 135 -4.03 -3.11 -3.01
C THR A 135 -3.90 -4.56 -3.48
N LYS A 136 -3.41 -4.82 -4.70
CA LYS A 136 -3.12 -6.17 -5.21
C LYS A 136 -1.74 -6.70 -4.85
N LEU A 137 -0.81 -5.85 -4.42
CA LEU A 137 0.56 -6.27 -4.08
C LEU A 137 0.60 -7.12 -2.80
N ASN A 138 0.74 -8.42 -2.98
CA ASN A 138 1.12 -9.34 -1.90
C ASN A 138 2.65 -9.42 -1.74
N ASN A 139 3.13 -10.14 -0.71
CA ASN A 139 4.56 -10.30 -0.45
C ASN A 139 5.34 -10.87 -1.66
N HIS A 140 4.73 -11.80 -2.41
CA HIS A 140 5.38 -12.38 -3.59
C HIS A 140 5.57 -11.32 -4.68
N LEU A 141 4.54 -10.54 -5.01
CA LEU A 141 4.62 -9.47 -6.00
C LEU A 141 5.58 -8.35 -5.57
N ILE A 142 5.62 -8.02 -4.28
CA ILE A 142 6.58 -7.05 -3.74
C ILE A 142 8.02 -7.50 -3.99
N ASN A 143 8.32 -8.77 -3.73
CA ASN A 143 9.65 -9.33 -4.00
C ASN A 143 9.97 -9.30 -5.50
N LEU A 144 9.02 -9.70 -6.35
CA LEU A 144 9.21 -9.65 -7.80
C LEU A 144 9.46 -8.22 -8.31
N LEU A 145 8.80 -7.20 -7.76
CA LEU A 145 9.08 -5.80 -8.12
C LEU A 145 10.50 -5.36 -7.74
N GLN A 146 11.00 -5.80 -6.58
CA GLN A 146 12.38 -5.54 -6.17
C GLN A 146 13.38 -6.20 -7.13
N GLU A 147 13.21 -7.50 -7.38
CA GLU A 147 14.05 -8.25 -8.30
C GLU A 147 14.01 -7.63 -9.70
N LEU A 148 12.83 -7.27 -10.19
CA LEU A 148 12.64 -6.64 -11.49
C LEU A 148 13.40 -5.32 -11.61
N TYR A 149 13.48 -4.51 -10.55
CA TYR A 149 14.24 -3.26 -10.59
C TYR A 149 15.75 -3.50 -10.67
N PHE A 150 16.26 -4.50 -9.95
CA PHE A 150 17.70 -4.84 -9.93
C PHE A 150 18.16 -5.75 -11.06
N LEU A 151 17.21 -6.33 -11.83
CA LEU A 151 17.52 -7.17 -12.97
C LEU A 151 18.42 -6.39 -13.95
N LYS A 152 19.64 -6.89 -14.13
CA LYS A 152 20.56 -6.41 -15.16
C LYS A 152 20.02 -6.91 -16.49
N THR A 153 19.59 -5.99 -17.34
CA THR A 153 19.37 -6.23 -18.76
C THR A 153 20.67 -5.87 -19.48
N ASN A 154 21.02 -6.54 -20.57
CA ASN A 154 22.28 -6.28 -21.28
C ASN A 154 22.40 -4.78 -21.65
N ASN A 155 23.29 -4.07 -20.94
CA ASN A 155 23.53 -2.63 -21.11
C ASN A 155 24.54 -2.32 -22.23
N GLU A 156 25.11 -3.35 -22.85
CA GLU A 156 26.25 -3.21 -23.77
C GLU A 156 25.88 -3.50 -25.24
N ASP A 157 24.67 -4.00 -25.51
CA ASP A 157 24.17 -4.22 -26.86
C ASP A 157 22.70 -3.81 -26.98
N GLN A 158 22.41 -2.84 -27.86
CA GLN A 158 21.04 -2.42 -28.21
C GLN A 158 20.19 -3.58 -28.77
N GLU A 159 20.84 -4.64 -29.27
CA GLU A 159 20.19 -5.81 -29.84
C GLU A 159 19.61 -6.77 -28.76
N PHE A 160 20.03 -6.64 -27.49
CA PHE A 160 19.64 -7.52 -26.38
C PHE A 160 18.94 -6.80 -25.21
N GLU A 161 18.28 -5.66 -25.45
CA GLU A 161 17.52 -4.88 -24.43
C GLU A 161 16.31 -5.63 -23.80
N PHE A 162 16.13 -6.92 -24.08
CA PHE A 162 14.86 -7.66 -23.96
C PHE A 162 15.00 -8.98 -23.18
N ASP A 163 15.42 -8.91 -21.91
CA ASP A 163 15.84 -10.09 -21.15
C ASP A 163 14.87 -10.61 -20.09
N ILE A 164 13.57 -10.30 -20.18
CA ILE A 164 12.56 -10.95 -19.32
C ILE A 164 11.78 -11.96 -20.14
N SER A 165 12.12 -13.24 -19.94
CA SER A 165 11.37 -14.38 -20.46
C SER A 165 10.41 -14.90 -19.39
N ASN A 166 9.15 -15.16 -19.78
CA ASN A 166 8.12 -15.72 -18.91
C ASN A 166 7.92 -14.93 -17.59
N PRO A 167 7.59 -13.62 -17.65
CA PRO A 167 7.32 -12.85 -16.45
C PRO A 167 6.05 -13.31 -15.74
N ASN A 168 5.91 -12.90 -14.48
CA ASN A 168 4.60 -12.91 -13.82
C ASN A 168 3.62 -11.99 -14.60
N MET A 169 2.50 -12.55 -15.04
CA MET A 169 1.52 -11.85 -15.88
C MET A 169 0.79 -10.71 -15.18
N GLU A 170 0.78 -10.67 -13.84
CA GLU A 170 0.26 -9.51 -13.10
C GLU A 170 1.13 -8.27 -13.34
N LEU A 171 2.46 -8.43 -13.48
CA LEU A 171 3.35 -7.31 -13.80
C LEU A 171 3.11 -6.78 -15.24
N VAL A 172 2.68 -7.66 -16.14
CA VAL A 172 2.25 -7.26 -17.49
C VAL A 172 0.91 -6.54 -17.42
N SER A 173 -0.07 -7.06 -16.67
CA SER A 173 -1.40 -6.44 -16.56
C SER A 173 -1.39 -5.10 -15.84
N PHE A 174 -0.44 -4.87 -14.92
CA PHE A 174 -0.18 -3.57 -14.31
C PHE A 174 0.48 -2.57 -15.27
N GLY A 175 0.91 -3.02 -16.45
CA GLY A 175 1.62 -2.20 -17.43
C GLY A 175 3.08 -1.93 -17.06
N PHE A 176 3.65 -2.70 -16.13
CA PHE A 176 5.07 -2.59 -15.77
C PHE A 176 5.99 -3.25 -16.78
N LEU A 177 5.47 -4.24 -17.49
CA LEU A 177 6.16 -4.95 -18.55
C LEU A 177 5.38 -4.82 -19.86
N LYS A 178 6.09 -4.59 -20.96
CA LYS A 178 5.53 -4.64 -22.31
C LYS A 178 6.25 -5.68 -23.14
N GLU A 179 5.48 -6.42 -23.94
CA GLU A 179 6.03 -7.37 -24.90
C GLU A 179 6.81 -6.64 -25.99
N VAL A 180 7.91 -7.25 -26.42
CA VAL A 180 8.83 -6.74 -27.43
C VAL A 180 9.25 -7.88 -28.34
N SER A 181 9.40 -7.56 -29.62
CA SER A 181 9.84 -8.54 -30.62
C SER A 181 11.28 -8.95 -30.31
N SER A 182 11.50 -10.26 -30.17
CA SER A 182 12.86 -10.80 -30.16
C SER A 182 13.47 -10.60 -31.56
N PRO A 183 14.68 -10.01 -31.69
CA PRO A 183 15.42 -10.15 -32.93
C PRO A 183 15.67 -11.65 -33.14
N LEU A 184 15.08 -12.22 -34.19
CA LEU A 184 15.22 -13.64 -34.51
C LEU A 184 16.17 -13.79 -35.69
N TYR A 185 17.03 -14.81 -35.61
CA TYR A 185 17.60 -15.44 -36.79
C TYR A 185 16.49 -16.13 -37.61
N PRO A 186 16.54 -16.12 -38.95
CA PRO A 186 15.53 -16.81 -39.78
C PRO A 186 15.41 -18.29 -39.39
N GLY A 187 14.21 -18.73 -38.99
CA GLY A 187 13.90 -20.12 -38.63
C GLY A 187 13.82 -20.43 -37.13
N ALA A 188 14.05 -19.46 -36.23
CA ALA A 188 13.92 -19.67 -34.79
C ALA A 188 12.46 -19.46 -34.30
N THR A 189 12.08 -20.18 -33.24
CA THR A 189 10.78 -20.02 -32.57
C THR A 189 10.67 -18.63 -31.92
N GLN A 190 9.56 -17.92 -32.16
CA GLN A 190 9.26 -16.67 -31.45
C GLN A 190 9.05 -16.96 -29.95
N ILE A 191 9.97 -16.47 -29.13
CA ILE A 191 9.83 -16.44 -27.68
C ILE A 191 9.40 -15.03 -27.31
N ALA A 192 8.25 -14.89 -26.65
CA ALA A 192 7.80 -13.60 -26.13
C ALA A 192 8.84 -13.06 -25.15
N ARG A 193 9.31 -11.84 -25.41
CA ARG A 193 10.25 -11.10 -24.56
C ARG A 193 9.54 -9.89 -24.00
N PHE A 194 9.93 -9.48 -22.81
CA PHE A 194 9.34 -8.33 -22.15
C PHE A 194 10.41 -7.34 -21.73
N LYS A 195 10.04 -6.06 -21.76
CA LYS A 195 10.85 -4.99 -21.18
C LYS A 195 10.06 -4.15 -20.19
N ARG A 196 10.80 -3.61 -19.23
CA ARG A 196 10.29 -2.65 -18.23
C ARG A 196 9.81 -1.39 -18.94
N THR A 197 8.71 -0.84 -18.46
CA THR A 197 8.14 0.42 -18.96
C THR A 197 8.61 1.62 -18.14
N ASP A 198 8.48 2.83 -18.68
CA ASP A 198 8.70 4.05 -17.90
C ASP A 198 7.74 4.14 -16.72
N SER A 199 6.51 3.63 -16.89
CA SER A 199 5.52 3.50 -15.83
C SER A 199 6.02 2.63 -14.67
N PHE A 200 6.72 1.52 -14.96
CA PHE A 200 7.37 0.72 -13.92
C PHE A 200 8.40 1.53 -13.15
N TYR A 201 9.32 2.21 -13.86
CA TYR A 201 10.38 2.98 -13.19
C TYR A 201 9.80 4.13 -12.37
N TYR A 202 8.76 4.80 -12.87
CA TYR A 202 8.09 5.87 -12.15
C TYR A 202 7.39 5.35 -10.89
N PHE A 203 6.59 4.29 -11.01
CA PHE A 203 5.93 3.66 -9.87
C PHE A 203 6.96 3.16 -8.84
N TYR A 204 8.03 2.51 -9.30
CA TYR A 204 9.06 1.98 -8.42
C TYR A 204 9.72 3.09 -7.60
N LYS A 205 10.15 4.17 -8.28
CA LYS A 205 10.91 5.25 -7.64
C LYS A 205 10.09 6.15 -6.73
N ASN A 206 8.83 6.43 -7.09
CA ASN A 206 8.03 7.44 -6.40
C ASN A 206 6.98 6.84 -5.44
N ILE A 207 6.64 5.56 -5.60
CA ILE A 207 5.58 4.91 -4.82
C ILE A 207 6.15 3.72 -4.06
N PHE A 208 6.78 2.77 -4.75
CA PHE A 208 7.18 1.49 -4.16
C PHE A 208 8.41 1.58 -3.23
N LYS A 209 9.45 2.29 -3.68
CA LYS A 209 10.71 2.43 -2.93
C LYS A 209 10.45 3.25 -1.66
N ASP A 210 11.08 2.80 -0.58
CA ASP A 210 11.05 3.48 0.73
C ASP A 210 11.96 4.71 0.78
#